data_AF-A0A3A6F3C8-F1
#
_entry.id   AF-A0A3A6F3C8-F1
#
_cell.length_a   1.000
_cell.length_b   1.000
_cell.length_c   1.000
_cell.angle_alpha   90.00
_cell.angle_beta   90.00
_cell.angle_gamma   90.00
#
_symmetry.space_group_name_H-M   'P 1'
#
loop_
_entity.id
_entity.type
_entity.pdbx_description
1 polymer ?
#
loop_
_entity_poly.entity_id
_entity_poly.type
_entity_poly.pdbx_seq_one_letter_code
_entity_poly.pdbx_strand_id
1 'polypeptide(L)'
;MAQNDHVEKSKATMPAVNRTFKSTVFIMLFEDKKNLLELYNAISGKHYTDPELLEINTLENAIYMSIKNDVSFLIDGRLSLYEHQSTYNPNLPLRFLLY
;
A
#
# COMPACT_ATOMS: atom_id res chain seq x y z
N MET A 1 59.03 1.76 21.16
CA MET A 1 57.83 2.11 21.95
C MET A 1 56.95 2.97 21.05
N ALA A 2 56.07 2.33 20.28
CA ALA A 2 55.19 3.01 19.33
C ALA A 2 53.76 2.57 19.66
N GLN A 3 52.97 3.48 20.22
CA GLN A 3 51.52 3.32 20.36
C GLN A 3 50.90 3.86 19.06
N ASN A 4 50.35 2.97 18.25
CA ASN A 4 49.49 3.33 17.12
C ASN A 4 48.06 3.00 17.53
N ASP A 5 47.33 4.02 17.99
CA ASP A 5 45.92 3.94 18.31
C ASP A 5 45.11 3.82 17.00
N HIS A 6 44.74 2.59 16.64
CA HIS A 6 43.79 2.34 15.57
C HIS A 6 42.37 2.63 16.09
N VAL A 7 41.88 3.83 15.80
CA VAL A 7 40.47 4.19 16.00
C VAL A 7 39.63 3.45 14.96
N GLU A 8 39.00 2.36 15.38
CA GLU A 8 37.96 1.67 14.63
C GLU A 8 36.77 2.63 14.42
N LYS A 9 36.65 3.19 13.21
CA LYS A 9 35.45 3.94 12.82
C LYS A 9 34.25 2.99 12.83
N SER A 10 33.35 3.20 13.79
CA SER A 10 32.06 2.51 13.84
C SER A 10 31.32 2.70 12.51
N LYS A 11 31.07 1.59 11.83
CA LYS A 11 30.29 1.57 10.59
C LYS A 11 28.86 1.93 10.99
N ALA A 12 28.42 3.15 10.66
CA ALA A 12 27.06 3.58 10.93
C ALA A 12 26.09 2.62 10.22
N THR A 13 25.44 1.75 11.00
CA THR A 13 24.38 0.88 10.50
C THR A 13 23.23 1.77 10.09
N MET A 14 23.01 1.94 8.79
CA MET A 14 21.82 2.62 8.30
C MET A 14 20.60 1.90 8.87
N PRO A 15 19.63 2.62 9.47
CA PRO A 15 18.44 1.97 10.01
C PRO A 15 17.76 1.18 8.89
N ALA A 16 17.40 -0.07 9.17
CA ALA A 16 16.67 -0.90 8.23
C ALA A 16 15.39 -0.17 7.83
N VAL A 17 15.17 0.01 6.52
CA VAL A 17 13.99 0.70 6.00
C VAL A 17 12.74 -0.07 6.46
N ASN A 18 11.94 0.56 7.32
CA ASN A 18 10.69 -0.01 7.79
C ASN A 18 9.65 0.07 6.66
N ARG A 19 9.41 -1.07 6.01
CA ARG A 19 8.49 -1.17 4.86
C ARG A 19 7.04 -0.97 5.27
N THR A 20 6.68 -1.39 6.48
CA THR A 20 5.34 -1.27 7.04
C THR A 20 4.91 0.19 7.09
N PHE A 21 5.82 1.09 7.50
CA PHE A 21 5.57 2.54 7.59
C PHE A 21 5.05 3.16 6.28
N LYS A 22 5.57 2.73 5.12
CA LYS A 22 5.18 3.30 3.82
C LYS A 22 3.82 2.79 3.33
N SER A 23 3.49 1.51 3.53
CA SER A 23 2.14 1.01 3.26
C SER A 23 1.11 1.67 4.17
N THR A 24 1.49 1.97 5.42
CA THR A 24 0.63 2.75 6.32
C THR A 24 0.29 4.13 5.78
N VAL A 25 1.24 4.88 5.18
CA VAL A 25 0.95 6.19 4.58
C VAL A 25 0.01 6.10 3.37
N PHE A 26 0.16 5.08 2.52
CA PHE A 26 -0.75 4.85 1.39
C PHE A 26 -2.19 4.63 1.89
N ILE A 27 -2.36 3.77 2.89
CA ILE A 27 -3.67 3.50 3.51
C ILE A 27 -4.22 4.79 4.14
N MET A 28 -3.42 5.51 4.93
CA MET A 28 -3.83 6.76 5.57
C MET A 28 -4.31 7.82 4.56
N LEU A 29 -3.67 7.91 3.39
CA LEU A 29 -4.05 8.89 2.37
C LEU A 29 -5.36 8.54 1.68
N PHE A 30 -5.56 7.25 1.40
CA PHE A 30 -6.71 6.75 0.62
C PHE A 30 -7.84 6.18 1.49
N GLU A 31 -7.76 6.33 2.81
CA GLU A 31 -8.90 6.23 3.72
C GLU A 31 -9.94 7.33 3.45
N ASP A 32 -9.49 8.52 3.01
CA ASP A 32 -10.38 9.59 2.58
C ASP A 32 -11.04 9.25 1.23
N LYS A 33 -12.38 9.21 1.20
CA LYS A 33 -13.16 8.85 0.01
C LYS A 33 -12.88 9.75 -1.19
N LYS A 34 -12.57 11.05 -1.00
CA LYS A 34 -12.29 11.95 -2.13
C LYS A 34 -10.95 11.59 -2.77
N ASN A 35 -9.93 11.37 -1.95
CA ASN A 35 -8.62 10.92 -2.44
C ASN A 35 -8.73 9.55 -3.13
N LEU A 36 -9.53 8.64 -2.57
CA LEU A 36 -9.77 7.33 -3.17
C LEU A 36 -10.49 7.42 -4.52
N LEU A 37 -11.46 8.33 -4.65
CA LEU A 37 -12.16 8.58 -5.92
C LEU A 37 -11.23 9.17 -6.98
N GLU A 38 -10.37 10.11 -6.59
CA GLU A 38 -9.36 10.69 -7.48
C GLU A 38 -8.38 9.63 -7.99
N LEU A 39 -7.89 8.77 -7.09
CA LEU A 39 -7.03 7.64 -7.46
C LEU A 39 -7.74 6.70 -8.44
N TYR A 40 -8.99 6.34 -8.15
CA TYR A 40 -9.77 5.47 -9.01
C TYR A 40 -9.99 6.07 -10.40
N ASN A 41 -10.34 7.35 -10.47
CA ASN A 41 -10.49 8.07 -11.73
C ASN A 41 -9.16 8.11 -12.52
N ALA A 42 -8.04 8.37 -11.85
CA ALA A 42 -6.71 8.41 -12.48
C ALA A 42 -6.29 7.06 -13.07
N ILE A 43 -6.57 5.95 -12.39
CA ILE A 43 -6.23 4.61 -12.87
C ILE A 43 -7.19 4.14 -13.97
N SER A 44 -8.50 4.38 -13.81
CA SER A 44 -9.52 3.87 -14.72
C SER A 44 -9.80 4.76 -15.93
N GLY A 45 -9.35 6.02 -15.91
CA GLY A 45 -9.70 7.03 -16.91
C GLY A 45 -11.16 7.50 -16.81
N LYS A 46 -11.84 7.22 -15.69
CA LYS A 46 -13.21 7.68 -15.42
C LYS A 46 -13.20 9.05 -14.73
N HIS A 47 -14.39 9.65 -14.61
CA HIS A 47 -14.57 11.00 -14.07
C HIS A 47 -15.76 11.07 -13.09
N TYR A 48 -15.77 10.20 -12.08
CA TYR A 48 -16.78 10.30 -11.02
C TYR A 48 -16.48 11.51 -10.12
N THR A 49 -17.53 12.21 -9.69
CA THR A 49 -17.40 13.41 -8.85
C THR A 49 -18.01 13.26 -7.46
N ASP A 50 -18.79 12.20 -7.24
CA ASP A 50 -19.47 11.92 -5.98
C ASP A 50 -18.72 10.80 -5.21
N PRO A 51 -18.00 11.14 -4.11
CA PRO A 51 -17.30 10.17 -3.29
C PRO A 51 -18.22 9.20 -2.56
N GLU A 52 -19.50 9.53 -2.37
CA GLU A 52 -20.44 8.64 -1.68
C GLU A 52 -20.85 7.44 -2.55
N LEU A 53 -20.48 7.44 -3.83
CA LEU A 53 -20.55 6.26 -4.70
C LEU A 53 -19.56 5.16 -4.30
N LEU A 54 -18.54 5.50 -3.49
CA LEU A 54 -17.61 4.53 -2.94
C LEU A 54 -18.23 3.88 -1.71
N GLU A 55 -18.54 2.60 -1.85
CA GLU A 55 -18.81 1.73 -0.71
C GLU A 55 -17.49 1.08 -0.32
N ILE A 56 -16.87 1.63 0.73
CA ILE A 56 -15.63 1.09 1.28
C ILE A 56 -15.97 -0.24 1.94
N ASN A 57 -15.75 -1.31 1.19
CA ASN A 57 -15.98 -2.69 1.60
C ASN A 57 -14.75 -3.29 2.27
N THR A 58 -13.98 -2.53 3.05
CA THR A 58 -13.23 -3.12 4.16
C THR A 58 -14.21 -3.63 5.24
N LEU A 59 -15.16 -4.46 4.81
CA LEU A 59 -15.88 -5.43 5.60
C LEU A 59 -14.82 -6.22 6.34
N GLU A 60 -14.92 -6.21 7.66
CA GLU A 60 -14.06 -6.98 8.55
C GLU A 60 -13.98 -8.48 8.23
N ASN A 61 -14.74 -9.03 7.25
CA ASN A 61 -14.67 -10.47 6.95
C ASN A 61 -15.32 -11.01 5.64
N ALA A 62 -15.47 -10.25 4.56
CA ALA A 62 -16.06 -10.82 3.32
C ALA A 62 -15.53 -10.04 2.10
N ILE A 63 -14.85 -10.59 1.09
CA ILE A 63 -14.79 -11.93 0.53
C ILE A 63 -13.46 -12.03 -0.23
N TYR A 64 -12.52 -12.88 0.22
CA TYR A 64 -11.58 -13.72 -0.56
C TYR A 64 -10.36 -14.09 0.30
N MET A 65 -10.43 -15.30 0.87
CA MET A 65 -9.41 -16.09 1.57
C MET A 65 -8.12 -15.39 2.06
N SER A 66 -8.06 -15.11 3.37
CA SER A 66 -6.84 -14.96 4.19
C SER A 66 -5.86 -13.81 3.87
N ILE A 67 -5.97 -13.14 2.71
CA ILE A 67 -4.98 -12.15 2.25
C ILE A 67 -5.63 -10.77 2.21
N LYS A 68 -5.23 -9.87 3.12
CA LYS A 68 -5.66 -8.46 3.13
C LYS A 68 -5.00 -7.68 1.98
N ASN A 69 -5.76 -6.77 1.36
CA ASN A 69 -5.25 -5.73 0.46
C ASN A 69 -5.02 -4.43 1.24
N ASP A 70 -4.17 -3.53 0.74
CA ASP A 70 -4.02 -2.19 1.33
C ASP A 70 -5.33 -1.39 1.23
N VAL A 71 -6.02 -1.41 0.08
CA VAL A 71 -7.30 -0.71 -0.12
C VAL A 71 -8.26 -1.54 -0.98
N SER A 72 -9.51 -1.70 -0.53
CA SER A 72 -10.58 -2.39 -1.27
C SER A 72 -11.92 -1.66 -1.16
N PHE A 73 -12.60 -1.46 -2.28
CA PHE A 73 -13.87 -0.73 -2.34
C PHE A 73 -14.73 -1.17 -3.52
N LEU A 74 -16.04 -0.98 -3.39
CA LEU A 74 -16.98 -1.08 -4.49
C LEU A 74 -17.25 0.31 -5.07
N ILE A 75 -17.35 0.37 -6.39
CA ILE A 75 -17.89 1.50 -7.12
C ILE A 75 -18.61 0.98 -8.35
N ASP A 76 -19.84 1.45 -8.58
CA ASP A 76 -20.63 1.08 -9.78
C ASP A 76 -20.75 -0.46 -9.95
N GLY A 77 -20.99 -1.17 -8.83
CA GLY A 77 -21.12 -2.63 -8.79
C GLY A 77 -19.82 -3.40 -9.09
N ARG A 78 -18.67 -2.72 -9.16
CA ARG A 78 -17.36 -3.32 -9.43
C ARG A 78 -16.46 -3.26 -8.20
N LEU A 79 -15.85 -4.40 -7.87
CA LEU A 79 -14.81 -4.49 -6.84
C LEU A 79 -13.47 -3.97 -7.39
N SER A 80 -12.90 -2.99 -6.70
CA SER A 80 -11.57 -2.46 -6.99
C SER A 80 -10.63 -2.81 -5.83
N LEU A 81 -9.51 -3.45 -6.17
CA LEU A 81 -8.48 -3.88 -5.21
C LEU A 81 -7.17 -3.18 -5.56
N TYR A 82 -6.66 -2.36 -4.63
CA TYR A 82 -5.39 -1.67 -4.80
C TYR A 82 -4.39 -2.13 -3.75
N GLU A 83 -3.17 -2.30 -4.23
CA GLU A 83 -2.06 -2.74 -3.43
C GLU A 83 -0.85 -1.86 -3.66
N HIS A 84 -0.31 -1.31 -2.58
CA HIS A 84 0.91 -0.55 -2.62
C HIS A 84 2.11 -1.43 -2.29
N GLN A 85 3.12 -1.40 -3.16
CA GLN A 85 4.38 -2.11 -2.95
C GLN A 85 5.52 -1.09 -2.87
N SER A 86 6.06 -0.90 -1.65
CA SER A 86 7.19 0.00 -1.42
C SER A 86 8.51 -0.46 -2.07
N THR A 87 8.56 -1.68 -2.57
CA THR A 87 9.67 -2.21 -3.37
C THR A 87 9.09 -3.23 -4.34
N TYR A 88 9.70 -3.32 -5.51
CA TYR A 88 9.33 -4.29 -6.52
C TYR A 88 9.17 -5.71 -5.94
N ASN A 89 8.02 -6.32 -6.24
CA ASN A 89 7.66 -7.66 -5.81
C ASN A 89 7.27 -8.48 -7.05
N PRO A 90 8.11 -9.43 -7.50
CA PRO A 90 7.81 -10.23 -8.69
C PRO A 90 6.64 -11.20 -8.49
N ASN A 91 6.24 -11.47 -7.24
CA ASN A 91 5.12 -12.37 -6.91
C ASN A 91 3.76 -11.68 -6.94
N LEU A 92 3.69 -10.38 -7.26
CA LEU A 92 2.44 -9.62 -7.33
C LEU A 92 1.41 -10.23 -8.30
N PRO A 93 1.78 -10.71 -9.51
CA PRO A 93 0.82 -11.36 -10.41
C PRO A 93 0.23 -12.64 -9.82
N LEU A 94 1.05 -13.47 -9.17
CA LEU A 94 0.59 -14.69 -8.51
C LEU A 94 -0.39 -14.37 -7.38
N ARG A 95 -0.09 -13.31 -6.62
CA ARG A 95 -0.99 -12.83 -5.58
C ARG A 95 -2.32 -12.35 -6.16
N PHE A 96 -2.30 -11.59 -7.26
CA PHE A 96 -3.53 -11.17 -7.93
C PHE A 96 -4.35 -12.33 -8.51
N LEU A 97 -3.71 -13.45 -8.87
CA LEU A 97 -4.40 -14.67 -9.30
C LEU A 97 -5.12 -15.39 -8.15
N LEU A 98 -4.66 -15.20 -6.91
CA LEU A 98 -5.23 -15.84 -5.71
C LEU A 98 -6.36 -15.00 -5.08
N TYR A 99 -6.59 -13.78 -5.56
CA TYR A 99 -7.78 -12.97 -5.28
C TYR A 99 -8.95 -13.37 -6.18
#